data_AF-A0A521ZSB9-F1
#
_entry.id   AF-A0A521ZSB9-F1
#
_cell.length_a   1.000
_cell.length_b   1.000
_cell.length_c   1.000
_cell.angle_alpha   90.00
_cell.angle_beta   90.00
_cell.angle_gamma   90.00
#
_symmetry.space_group_name_H-M   'P 1'
#
loop_
_entity.id
_entity.type
_entity.pdbx_description
1 polymer ?
#
loop_
_entity_poly.entity_id
_entity_poly.type
_entity_poly.pdbx_seq_one_letter_code
_entity_poly.pdbx_strand_id
1 'polypeptide(L)'
;MHDFLLAKEIVDAVLKEVNERSLKGVKEVHVSVGSVSLAHDGFPEHVEDVSLENLTFSLEAIANQTALKGTKFTVDKSPGHHWSIEKLVV
;
A
#
# COMPACT_ATOMS: atom_id res chain seq x y z
N MET A 1 9.92 -1.88 11.75
CA MET A 1 8.47 -1.58 11.74
C MET A 1 8.16 -0.51 10.69
N HIS A 2 8.77 -0.57 9.50
CA HIS A 2 8.64 0.47 8.48
C HIS A 2 7.52 0.16 7.48
N ASP A 3 7.31 -1.12 7.16
CA ASP A 3 6.30 -1.60 6.21
C ASP A 3 4.86 -1.28 6.65
N PHE A 4 4.61 -1.25 7.96
CA PHE A 4 3.28 -0.96 8.52
C PHE A 4 2.86 0.50 8.28
N LEU A 5 3.80 1.46 8.36
CA LEU A 5 3.50 2.87 8.13
C LEU A 5 3.14 3.12 6.67
N LEU A 6 3.92 2.54 5.75
CA LEU A 6 3.64 2.58 4.32
C LEU A 6 2.29 1.92 4.00
N ALA A 7 2.00 0.75 4.58
CA ALA A 7 0.70 0.10 4.43
C ALA A 7 -0.47 0.99 4.87
N LYS A 8 -0.32 1.67 6.02
CA LYS A 8 -1.33 2.59 6.54
C LYS A 8 -1.56 3.76 5.57
N GLU A 9 -0.47 4.35 5.06
CA GLU A 9 -0.54 5.46 4.10
C GLU A 9 -1.28 5.04 2.81
N ILE A 10 -0.96 3.87 2.26
CA ILE A 10 -1.64 3.31 1.10
C ILE A 10 -3.14 3.09 1.37
N VAL A 11 -3.50 2.47 2.50
CA VAL A 11 -4.91 2.20 2.83
C VAL A 11 -5.70 3.49 3.00
N ASP A 12 -5.12 4.51 3.64
CA ASP A 12 -5.76 5.81 3.80
C ASP A 12 -6.00 6.50 2.44
N ALA A 13 -5.01 6.44 1.55
CA ALA A 13 -5.13 6.94 0.18
C ALA A 13 -6.20 6.19 -0.63
N VAL A 14 -6.28 4.86 -0.51
CA VAL A 14 -7.33 4.06 -1.15
C VAL A 14 -8.70 4.43 -0.59
N LEU A 15 -8.85 4.58 0.73
CA LEU A 15 -10.10 5.02 1.34
C LEU A 15 -10.53 6.41 0.87
N LYS A 16 -9.56 7.31 0.68
CA LYS A 16 -9.79 8.63 0.13
C LYS A 16 -10.29 8.54 -1.32
N GLU A 17 -9.58 7.82 -2.19
CA GLU A 17 -9.98 7.59 -3.58
C GLU A 17 -11.37 6.95 -3.69
N VAL A 18 -11.67 5.98 -2.83
CA VAL A 18 -12.97 5.29 -2.79
C VAL A 18 -14.08 6.26 -2.39
N ASN A 19 -13.85 7.12 -1.40
CA ASN A 19 -14.81 8.15 -1.02
C ASN A 19 -14.99 9.21 -2.12
N GLU A 20 -13.88 9.72 -2.69
CA GLU A 20 -13.91 10.74 -3.75
C GLU A 20 -14.66 10.24 -5.00
N ARG A 21 -14.46 8.96 -5.35
CA ARG A 21 -15.12 8.33 -6.50
C ARG A 21 -16.47 7.69 -6.16
N SER A 22 -16.92 7.75 -4.90
CA SER A 22 -18.12 7.08 -4.39
C SER A 22 -18.19 5.59 -4.77
N LEU A 23 -17.05 4.92 -4.77
CA LEU A 23 -16.93 3.49 -5.08
C LEU A 23 -17.46 2.69 -3.89
N LYS A 24 -18.31 1.69 -4.15
CA LYS A 24 -18.85 0.80 -3.11
C LYS A 24 -18.42 -0.62 -3.39
N GLY A 25 -17.83 -1.28 -2.40
CA GLY A 25 -17.46 -2.69 -2.49
C GLY A 25 -16.23 -2.94 -3.37
N VAL A 26 -15.14 -2.20 -3.16
CA VAL A 26 -13.85 -2.51 -3.79
C VAL A 26 -13.47 -3.96 -3.47
N LYS A 27 -13.23 -4.75 -4.52
CA LYS A 27 -12.86 -6.16 -4.44
C LYS A 27 -11.34 -6.35 -4.50
N GLU A 28 -10.66 -5.56 -5.33
CA GLU A 28 -9.22 -5.69 -5.53
C GLU A 28 -8.56 -4.33 -5.74
N VAL A 29 -7.37 -4.16 -5.16
CA VAL A 29 -6.54 -2.96 -5.29
C VAL A 29 -5.17 -3.39 -5.76
N HIS A 30 -4.70 -2.80 -6.86
CA HIS A 30 -3.36 -3.00 -7.38
C HIS A 30 -2.52 -1.80 -6.99
N VAL A 31 -1.44 -2.06 -6.27
CA VAL A 31 -0.49 -1.04 -5.82
C VAL A 31 0.85 -1.39 -6.45
N SER A 32 1.47 -0.42 -7.11
CA SER A 32 2.85 -0.55 -7.52
C SER A 32 3.74 0.14 -6.51
N VAL A 33 4.79 -0.53 -6.06
CA VAL A 33 5.75 -0.01 -5.09
C VAL A 33 7.13 -0.08 -5.71
N GLY A 34 7.77 1.08 -5.86
CA GLY A 34 9.13 1.16 -6.34
C GLY A 34 10.18 0.74 -5.32
N SER A 35 11.46 0.97 -5.64
CA SER A 35 12.55 1.04 -4.67
C SER A 35 12.33 2.22 -3.74
N VAL A 36 11.46 2.06 -2.74
CA VAL A 36 11.26 3.08 -1.72
C VAL A 36 12.48 3.05 -0.80
N SER A 37 13.47 3.89 -1.08
CA SER A 37 14.48 4.26 -0.09
C SER A 37 13.77 5.08 0.98
N LEU A 38 13.21 4.41 2.00
CA LEU A 38 12.68 5.08 3.18
C LEU A 38 13.85 5.64 3.99
N ALA A 39 14.37 6.78 3.54
CA ALA A 39 15.34 7.57 4.28
C ALA A 39 14.62 8.19 5.49
N HIS A 40 14.65 7.49 6.62
CA HIS A 40 14.31 8.09 7.90
C HIS A 40 15.53 8.06 8.82
N ASP A 41 15.91 9.26 9.26
CA ASP A 41 16.83 9.54 10.37
C ASP A 41 18.25 8.95 10.27
N GLY A 42 19.10 9.53 9.42
CA GLY A 42 20.55 9.64 9.71
C GLY A 42 21.39 8.35 9.77
N PHE A 43 20.85 7.18 9.41
CA PHE A 43 21.60 5.93 9.27
C PHE A 43 21.95 5.67 7.80
N PRO A 44 23.08 4.98 7.52
CA PRO A 44 23.52 4.69 6.15
C PRO A 44 22.40 4.01 5.36
N GLU A 45 22.28 4.40 4.10
CA GLU A 45 21.26 4.00 3.13
C GLU A 45 21.17 2.47 3.02
N HIS A 46 20.43 1.84 3.93
CA HIS A 46 19.99 0.48 3.76
C HIS A 46 18.81 0.56 2.80
N VAL A 47 19.03 0.09 1.57
CA VAL A 47 17.96 -0.34 0.68
C VAL A 47 17.32 -1.54 1.38
N GLU A 48 16.51 -1.30 2.42
CA GLU A 48 15.64 -2.33 2.97
C GLU A 48 14.68 -2.68 1.83
N ASP A 49 14.92 -3.83 1.20
CA ASP A 49 14.02 -4.38 0.21
C ASP A 49 12.67 -4.56 0.91
N VAL A 50 11.72 -3.65 0.64
CA VAL A 50 10.38 -3.73 1.22
C VAL A 50 9.84 -5.10 0.89
N SER A 51 9.67 -5.93 1.92
CA SER A 51 9.15 -7.28 1.74
C SER A 51 7.71 -7.15 1.28
N LEU A 52 7.45 -7.39 -0.02
CA LEU A 52 6.11 -7.32 -0.60
C LEU A 52 5.12 -8.15 0.20
N GLU A 53 5.56 -9.29 0.74
CA GLU A 53 4.79 -10.14 1.62
C GLU A 53 4.39 -9.44 2.94
N ASN A 54 5.33 -8.76 3.61
CA ASN A 54 5.05 -8.01 4.84
C ASN A 54 4.15 -6.81 4.58
N LEU A 55 4.37 -6.11 3.46
CA LEU A 55 3.54 -4.98 3.06
C LEU A 55 2.12 -5.44 2.73
N THR A 56 1.96 -6.51 1.94
CA THR A 56 0.66 -7.10 1.61
C THR A 56 -0.06 -7.56 2.86
N PHE A 57 0.62 -8.27 3.76
CA PHE A 57 0.05 -8.70 5.04
C PHE A 57 -0.43 -7.51 5.87
N SER A 58 0.38 -6.45 5.96
CA SER A 58 0.03 -5.24 6.69
C SER A 58 -1.15 -4.50 6.05
N LEU A 59 -1.19 -4.42 4.71
CA LEU A 59 -2.30 -3.83 3.96
C LEU A 59 -3.61 -4.56 4.24
N GLU A 60 -3.60 -5.90 4.14
CA GLU A 60 -4.78 -6.72 4.42
C GLU A 60 -5.21 -6.63 5.89
N ALA A 61 -4.25 -6.58 6.82
CA ALA A 61 -4.56 -6.43 8.25
C ALA A 61 -5.25 -5.10 8.55
N ILE A 62 -4.74 -3.99 8.01
CA ILE A 62 -5.32 -2.66 8.22
C ILE A 62 -6.66 -2.55 7.47
N ALA A 63 -6.71 -2.99 6.22
CA ALA A 63 -7.92 -2.92 5.40
C ALA A 63 -9.10 -3.69 6.03
N ASN A 64 -8.85 -4.83 6.67
CA ASN A 64 -9.86 -5.60 7.40
C ASN A 64 -10.50 -4.84 8.58
N GLN A 65 -9.86 -3.79 9.09
CA GLN A 65 -10.40 -2.91 10.13
C GLN A 65 -11.16 -1.70 9.57
N THR A 66 -11.35 -1.62 8.24
CA THR A 66 -11.93 -0.47 7.53
C THR A 66 -13.07 -0.86 6.59
N ALA A 67 -13.57 0.09 5.80
CA ALA A 67 -14.56 -0.14 4.74
C ALA A 67 -14.02 -0.99 3.57
N LEU A 68 -12.70 -1.23 3.50
CA LEU A 68 -12.04 -2.10 2.53
C LEU A 68 -11.98 -3.57 2.99
N LYS A 69 -12.75 -3.96 4.02
CA LYS A 69 -12.76 -5.32 4.52
C LYS A 69 -13.08 -6.34 3.41
N GLY A 70 -12.22 -7.35 3.26
CA GLY A 70 -12.34 -8.35 2.19
C GLY A 70 -11.82 -7.89 0.82
N THR A 71 -11.20 -6.71 0.73
CA THR A 71 -10.49 -6.26 -0.46
C THR A 71 -9.15 -6.99 -0.57
N LYS A 72 -8.87 -7.54 -1.75
CA LYS A 72 -7.59 -8.17 -2.05
C LYS A 72 -6.57 -7.13 -2.51
N PHE A 73 -5.44 -7.06 -1.85
CA PHE A 73 -4.35 -6.17 -2.24
C PHE A 73 -3.32 -6.96 -3.05
N THR A 74 -2.99 -6.46 -4.24
CA THR A 74 -1.92 -6.98 -5.08
C THR A 74 -0.84 -5.92 -5.14
N VAL A 75 0.36 -6.24 -4.64
CA VAL A 75 1.50 -5.34 -4.65
C VAL A 75 2.51 -5.83 -5.68
N ASP A 76 2.86 -4.97 -6.64
CA ASP A 76 3.86 -5.25 -7.66
C ASP A 76 5.07 -4.29 -7.56
N LYS A 77 6.23 -4.70 -8.06
CA LYS A 77 7.45 -3.87 -8.03
C LYS A 77 7.53 -3.03 -9.31
N SER A 78 7.55 -1.70 -9.19
CA SER A 78 7.83 -0.81 -10.33
C SER A 78 9.28 -0.32 -10.34
N PRO A 79 9.84 -0.03 -11.53
CA PRO A 79 11.05 0.77 -11.64
C PRO A 79 10.74 2.22 -11.25
N GLY A 80 11.00 2.60 -10.00
CA GLY A 80 10.76 3.95 -9.47
C GLY A 80 11.13 4.06 -7.99
N HIS A 81 11.06 5.27 -7.41
CA HIS A 81 11.32 5.50 -5.97
C HIS A 81 10.04 5.83 -5.17
N HIS A 82 8.86 5.56 -5.73
CA HIS A 82 7.57 5.89 -5.13
C HIS A 82 6.59 4.73 -5.24
N TRP A 83 5.54 4.78 -4.44
CA TRP A 83 4.38 3.90 -4.56
C TRP A 83 3.23 4.63 -5.26
N SER A 84 2.33 3.89 -5.90
CA SER A 84 1.13 4.43 -6.55
C SER A 84 0.03 3.37 -6.65
N ILE A 85 -1.23 3.82 -6.62
CA ILE A 85 -2.39 2.96 -6.86
C ILE A 85 -2.56 2.83 -8.38
N GLU A 86 -2.29 1.64 -8.92
CA GLU A 86 -2.39 1.36 -10.36
C GLU A 86 -3.84 1.15 -10.78
N LYS A 87 -4.60 0.42 -9.94
CA LYS A 87 -5.94 -0.02 -10.30
C LYS A 87 -6.82 -0.30 -9.08
N LEU A 88 -8.08 0.08 -9.19
CA LEU A 88 -9.15 -0.28 -8.27
C LEU A 88 -10.20 -1.11 -9.01
N VAL A 89 -10.56 -2.26 -8.46
CA VAL A 89 -11.59 -3.15 -8.99
C VAL A 89 -12.78 -3.15 -8.02
N VAL A 90 -13.96 -2.80 -8.51
CA VAL A 90 -15.23 -2.78 -7.77
C VAL A 90 -16.17 -3.92 -8.15
#